data_AF-A0A523UI04-F1
#
_entry.id   AF-A0A523UI04-F1
#
_cell.length_a   1.000
_cell.length_b   1.000
_cell.length_c   1.000
_cell.angle_alpha   90.00
_cell.angle_beta   90.00
_cell.angle_gamma   90.00
#
_symmetry.space_group_name_H-M   'P 1'
#
loop_
_entity.id
_entity.type
_entity.pdbx_description
1 polymer ?
#
loop_
_entity_poly.entity_id
_entity_poly.type
_entity_poly.pdbx_seq_one_letter_code
_entity_poly.pdbx_strand_id
1 'polypeptide(L)' 'MLADKRKVKATLSNAYFKLLDREGVFQVAIMDVAEPLLGVTVLEGLGVKIDPCTGKLEYSRPYGLAIL' A
#
# COMPACT_ATOMS: atom_id res chain seq x y z
N MET A 1 -3.93 16.56 0.23
CA MET A 1 -4.24 17.21 -1.06
C MET A 1 -4.23 16.11 -2.10
N LEU A 2 -5.26 16.03 -2.94
CA LEU A 2 -5.36 15.02 -4.00
C LEU A 2 -4.48 15.41 -5.21
N ALA A 3 -4.28 14.49 -6.15
CA ALA A 3 -3.45 14.71 -7.35
C ALA A 3 -3.95 15.89 -8.21
N ASP A 4 -5.26 16.14 -8.21
CA ASP A 4 -5.92 17.25 -8.90
C ASP A 4 -5.95 18.56 -8.08
N LYS A 5 -5.15 18.64 -7.01
CA LYS A 5 -5.02 19.79 -6.10
C LYS A 5 -6.24 20.07 -5.23
N ARG A 6 -7.30 19.25 -5.28
CA ARG A 6 -8.42 19.39 -4.33
C ARG A 6 -7.96 19.09 -2.89
N LYS A 7 -8.50 19.84 -1.94
CA LYS A 7 -8.35 19.59 -0.51
C LYS A 7 -9.62 18.91 0.00
N VAL A 8 -9.45 17.73 0.57
CA VAL A 8 -10.52 16.90 1.11
C VAL A 8 -10.16 16.47 2.53
N LYS A 9 -11.17 16.24 3.37
CA LYS A 9 -10.98 15.63 4.68
C LYS A 9 -10.97 14.12 4.51
N ALA A 10 -10.07 13.45 5.23
CA ALA A 10 -10.02 12.00 5.32
C ALA A 10 -9.71 11.61 6.77
N THR A 11 -10.29 10.50 7.21
CA THR A 11 -9.94 9.88 8.50
C THR A 11 -8.69 9.05 8.32
N LEU A 12 -7.70 9.21 9.19
CA LEU A 12 -6.51 8.36 9.19
C LEU A 12 -6.70 7.23 10.19
N SER A 13 -6.34 6.01 9.78
CA SER A 13 -6.36 4.82 10.65
C SER A 13 -5.25 3.86 10.24
N ASN A 14 -5.12 2.76 10.97
CA ASN A 14 -4.29 1.62 10.59
C ASN A 14 -5.19 0.47 10.11
N ALA A 15 -4.75 -0.24 9.08
CA ALA A 15 -5.44 -1.41 8.56
C ALA A 15 -4.45 -2.56 8.36
N TYR A 16 -4.96 -3.79 8.51
CA TYR A 16 -4.23 -5.01 8.17
C TYR A 16 -4.23 -5.20 6.65
N PHE A 17 -3.07 -5.50 6.09
CA PHE A 17 -2.86 -5.82 4.69
C PHE A 17 -2.23 -7.20 4.57
N LYS A 18 -2.69 -7.96 3.58
CA LYS A 18 -2.05 -9.19 3.13
C LYS A 18 -1.93 -9.17 1.61
N LEU A 19 -0.71 -9.35 1.13
CA LEU A 19 -0.38 -9.46 -0.29
C LEU A 19 0.55 -10.66 -0.48
N LEU A 20 0.19 -11.54 -1.41
CA LEU A 20 0.80 -12.88 -1.51
C LEU A 20 0.73 -13.59 -0.14
N ASP A 21 1.88 -14.04 0.37
CA ASP A 21 2.08 -14.66 1.67
C ASP A 21 2.62 -13.69 2.74
N ARG A 22 2.60 -12.38 2.46
CA ARG A 22 3.18 -11.33 3.32
C ARG A 22 2.09 -10.44 3.91
N GLU A 23 2.27 -10.03 5.15
CA GLU A 23 1.26 -9.29 5.90
C GLU A 23 1.85 -8.21 6.81
N GLY A 24 1.05 -7.21 7.15
CA GLY A 24 1.48 -6.10 7.98
C GLY A 24 0.37 -5.09 8.24
N VAL A 25 0.62 -4.19 9.19
CA VAL A 25 -0.31 -3.10 9.51
C VAL A 25 0.25 -1.80 8.95
N PHE A 26 -0.54 -1.12 8.12
CA PHE A 26 -0.15 0.12 7.46
C PHE A 26 -1.22 1.20 7.65
N GLN A 27 -0.79 2.45 7.52
CA GLN A 27 -1.69 3.59 7.61
C GLN A 27 -2.57 3.69 6.35
N VAL A 28 -3.85 4.02 6.55
CA VAL A 28 -4.84 4.26 5.50
C VAL A 28 -5.53 5.60 5.70
N ALA A 29 -5.88 6.23 4.58
CA ALA A 29 -6.79 7.36 4.54
C ALA A 29 -8.17 6.88 4.10
N ILE A 30 -9.17 7.10 4.94
CA ILE A 30 -10.56 6.68 4.74
C ILE A 30 -11.38 7.91 4.33
N MET A 31 -11.93 7.86 3.13
CA MET A 31 -12.82 8.87 2.56
C MET A 31 -13.64 8.24 1.43
N ASP A 32 -14.64 8.96 0.93
CA ASP A 32 -15.43 8.54 -0.23
C ASP A 32 -14.59 8.61 -1.51
N VAL A 33 -14.42 7.46 -2.18
CA VAL A 33 -13.63 7.29 -3.41
C VAL A 33 -14.33 6.28 -4.31
N ALA A 34 -14.20 6.46 -5.62
CA ALA A 34 -14.74 5.50 -6.59
C ALA A 34 -14.10 4.11 -6.44
N GLU A 35 -12.78 4.08 -6.25
CA GLU A 35 -12.00 2.86 -6.04
C GLU A 35 -10.90 3.10 -5.00
N PRO A 36 -10.60 2.11 -4.15
CA PRO A 36 -9.49 2.20 -3.21
C PRO A 36 -8.15 2.16 -3.94
N LEU A 37 -7.21 2.99 -3.50
CA LEU A 37 -5.86 3.03 -4.04
C LEU A 37 -4.90 2.32 -3.09
N LEU A 38 -4.08 1.42 -3.64
CA LEU A 38 -2.97 0.82 -2.91
C LEU A 38 -1.70 1.65 -3.12
N GLY A 39 -1.21 2.26 -2.04
CA GLY A 39 0.03 3.04 -2.06
C GLY A 39 1.28 2.16 -2.16
N VAL A 40 2.34 2.70 -2.77
CA VAL A 40 3.66 2.03 -2.85
C VAL A 40 4.25 1.71 -1.48
N THR A 41 3.90 2.46 -0.44
CA THR A 41 4.34 2.20 0.94
C THR A 41 3.99 0.79 1.42
N VAL A 42 2.80 0.27 1.07
CA VAL A 42 2.40 -1.10 1.43
C VAL A 42 3.24 -2.11 0.63
N LEU A 43 3.45 -1.86 -0.67
CA LEU A 43 4.25 -2.73 -1.53
C LEU A 43 5.69 -2.83 -1.04
N GLU A 44 6.34 -1.69 -0.79
CA GLU A 44 7.71 -1.61 -0.29
C GLU A 44 7.82 -2.19 1.12
N GLY A 45 6.87 -1.87 2.00
CA GLY A 45 6.83 -2.39 3.37
C GLY A 45 6.74 -3.91 3.43
N LEU A 46 5.97 -4.51 2.51
CA LEU A 46 5.90 -5.96 2.36
C LEU A 46 7.00 -6.53 1.46
N GLY A 47 7.86 -5.71 0.85
CA GLY A 47 8.93 -6.17 -0.04
C GLY A 47 8.40 -6.85 -1.30
N VAL A 48 7.31 -6.34 -1.85
CA VAL A 48 6.72 -6.73 -3.14
C VAL A 48 6.80 -5.57 -4.15
N LYS A 49 6.61 -5.88 -5.42
CA LYS A 49 6.53 -4.92 -6.52
C LYS A 49 5.52 -5.40 -7.56
N ILE A 50 5.07 -4.50 -8.43
CA ILE A 50 4.27 -4.84 -9.60
C ILE A 50 5.21 -4.87 -10.81
N ASP A 51 5.18 -5.95 -11.59
CA ASP A 51 5.77 -5.97 -12.93
C ASP A 51 5.00 -4.99 -13.82
N PRO A 52 5.63 -3.91 -14.33
CA PRO A 52 4.95 -2.89 -15.11
C PRO A 52 4.47 -3.38 -16.48
N CYS A 53 5.02 -4.48 -16.99
CA CYS A 53 4.63 -5.06 -18.28
C CYS A 53 3.41 -5.98 -18.15
N THR A 54 3.28 -6.70 -17.04
CA THR A 54 2.25 -7.73 -16.87
C THR A 54 1.20 -7.40 -15.80
N GLY A 55 1.46 -6.41 -14.95
CA GLY A 55 0.63 -6.09 -13.79
C GLY A 55 0.70 -7.13 -12.66
N LYS A 56 1.56 -8.15 -12.78
CA LYS A 56 1.68 -9.21 -11.77
C LYS A 56 2.43 -8.71 -10.55
N LEU A 57 2.00 -9.19 -9.39
CA LEU A 57 2.65 -8.94 -8.13
C LEU A 57 3.80 -9.93 -7.91
N GLU A 58 4.99 -9.43 -7.59
CA GLU A 58 6.21 -10.20 -7.42
C GLU A 58 6.95 -9.82 -6.14
N TYR A 59 7.75 -10.74 -5.60
CA TYR A 59 8.68 -10.40 -4.52
C TYR A 59 9.79 -9.49 -5.03
N SER A 60 10.05 -8.38 -4.33
CA SER A 60 11.14 -7.45 -4.65
C SER A 60 12.36 -7.65 -3.74
N ARG A 61 12.16 -8.12 -2.52
CA ARG A 61 13.21 -8.38 -1.52
C ARG A 61 12.76 -9.40 -0.46
N PRO A 62 13.67 -9.93 0.39
CA PRO A 62 13.28 -10.79 1.51
C PRO A 62 12.20 -10.16 2.40
N TYR A 63 11.31 -11.01 2.92
CA TYR A 63 10.24 -10.65 3.85
C TYR A 63 10.69 -10.86 5.27
N GLY A 64 10.37 -9.91 6.16
CA GLY A 64 10.75 -9.99 7.56
C GLY A 64 12.22 -9.68 7.77
N LEU A 65 12.51 -8.40 8.04
CA LEU A 65 13.59 -7.87 8.89
C LEU A 65 13.76 -6.37 8.61
N ALA A 66 12.87 -5.56 9.18
CA ALA A 66 13.23 -4.24 9.69
C ALA A 66 13.35 -4.34 11.23
N ILE A 67 13.97 -5.41 11.71
CA ILE A 67 14.42 -5.57 13.09
C ILE A 67 15.91 -5.89 13.04
N LEU A 68 16.70 -4.84 12.75
CA LEU A 68 17.94 -4.44 13.41
C LEU A 68 18.53 -3.25 12.64
#